data_AF-A0A3D1ZLC9-F1
#
_entry.id   AF-A0A3D1ZLC9-F1
#
_cell.length_a   1.000
_cell.length_b   1.000
_cell.length_c   1.000
_cell.angle_alpha   90.00
_cell.angle_beta   90.00
_cell.angle_gamma   90.00
#
_symmetry.space_group_name_H-M   'P 1'
#
loop_
_entity.id
_entity.type
_entity.pdbx_description
1 polymer ?
#
loop_
_entity_poly.entity_id
_entity_poly.type
_entity_poly.pdbx_seq_one_letter_code
_entity_poly.pdbx_strand_id
1 'polypeptide(L)'
;MLACVLALSATLLGRLLMPQAALLTPQLVRFLEANTDLHWEIEGLSGEWQHLKPIFRIESLTALLNQTQSSLHSDTRDILQMSEAELQIDLLASLVDLEWRIRQFKANKIQLPLQYVESLGWQLTGLAPSQQEGNFDWIDFYQQMQLVDIRQFDWYMLSPSTNPHVQAYQSNPVQLLFQANKDFRQLEIVQSADTERAVVVVQSQGELRQPDLQLEAYIEANNLNLTPWLMLFDKNRFEAWQADRWSGQVWLNKTANQDWQASVIVSEGSLSALDASKALQHISFRAGLAFSSEQYLALRWHDFVADWNQQALNPSSAELILQGRSEQWHALSIRSPLLDIGQLSQLVNDQRWLTKKSHELINSLNPKGRLRQIEMTLPLAEKLNFSGKAILEDVELTAWKSVPGLKQADIYLEASQNKGFFQVGDQAELSVFFPKVYRQPLIF
;
A
#
# COMPACT_ATOMS: atom_id res chain seq x y z
N MET A 1 -5.98 42.82 21.15
CA MET A 1 -7.20 43.63 21.43
C MET A 1 -8.25 43.48 20.33
N LEU A 2 -7.91 43.73 19.05
CA LEU A 2 -8.85 43.58 17.91
C LEU A 2 -9.43 42.16 17.76
N ALA A 3 -8.60 41.12 17.80
CA ALA A 3 -9.04 39.71 17.74
C ALA A 3 -9.98 39.34 18.89
N CYS A 4 -9.74 39.86 20.10
CA CYS A 4 -10.63 39.65 21.25
C CYS A 4 -11.98 40.33 21.05
N VAL A 5 -12.01 41.56 20.51
CA VAL A 5 -13.24 42.30 20.21
C VAL A 5 -14.03 41.59 19.10
N LEU A 6 -13.36 41.13 18.04
CA LEU A 6 -13.96 40.34 16.96
C LEU A 6 -14.52 39.01 17.47
N ALA A 7 -13.77 38.29 18.31
CA ALA A 7 -14.23 37.06 18.93
C ALA A 7 -15.45 37.29 19.85
N LEU A 8 -15.46 38.37 20.62
CA LEU A 8 -16.59 38.74 21.48
C LEU A 8 -17.82 39.10 20.64
N SER A 9 -17.61 39.80 19.53
CA SER A 9 -18.67 40.18 18.59
C SER A 9 -19.24 38.95 17.89
N ALA A 10 -18.37 38.06 17.40
CA ALA A 10 -18.73 36.81 16.74
C ALA A 10 -19.42 35.82 17.70
N THR A 11 -18.98 35.74 18.96
CA THR A 11 -19.65 34.90 19.98
C THR A 11 -21.00 35.48 20.38
N LEU A 12 -21.15 36.80 20.50
CA LEU A 12 -22.43 37.43 20.83
C LEU A 12 -23.44 37.27 19.69
N LEU A 13 -23.04 37.60 18.45
CA LEU A 13 -23.84 37.40 17.24
C LEU A 13 -24.15 35.92 17.02
N GLY A 14 -23.14 35.07 17.17
CA GLY A 14 -23.28 33.63 17.02
C GLY A 14 -24.26 33.04 18.02
N ARG A 15 -24.24 33.48 19.29
CA ARG A 15 -25.22 33.03 20.31
C ARG A 15 -26.64 33.49 20.01
N LEU A 16 -26.80 34.67 19.42
CA LEU A 16 -28.11 35.18 19.02
C LEU A 16 -28.67 34.41 17.80
N LEU A 17 -27.81 34.07 16.85
CA LEU A 17 -28.21 33.47 15.57
C LEU A 17 -28.25 31.93 15.60
N MET A 18 -27.49 31.26 16.47
CA MET A 18 -27.41 29.79 16.50
C MET A 18 -28.73 29.06 16.79
N PRO A 19 -29.60 29.54 17.69
CA PRO A 19 -30.94 28.97 17.86
C PRO A 19 -31.77 29.01 16.57
N GLN A 20 -31.38 29.84 15.60
CA GLN A 20 -32.00 29.99 14.29
C GLN A 20 -31.14 29.39 13.17
N ALA A 21 -30.19 28.50 13.49
CA ALA A 21 -29.31 27.87 12.50
C ALA A 21 -30.10 27.19 11.35
N ALA A 22 -31.28 26.65 11.64
CA ALA A 22 -32.19 26.10 10.64
C ALA A 22 -32.57 27.09 9.53
N LEU A 23 -32.59 28.41 9.81
CA LEU A 23 -32.84 29.45 8.79
C LEU A 23 -31.65 29.64 7.82
N LEU A 24 -30.45 29.18 8.19
CA LEU A 24 -29.25 29.24 7.35
C LEU A 24 -29.20 28.09 6.34
N THR A 25 -29.99 27.03 6.53
CA THR A 25 -30.03 25.85 5.66
C THR A 25 -30.14 26.19 4.17
N PRO A 26 -31.07 27.07 3.72
CA PRO A 26 -31.17 27.41 2.30
C PRO A 26 -29.94 28.14 1.75
N GLN A 27 -29.21 28.88 2.60
CA GLN A 27 -27.98 29.57 2.19
C GLN A 27 -26.81 28.59 2.08
N LEU A 28 -26.71 27.63 3.01
CA LEU A 28 -25.71 26.56 2.99
C LEU A 28 -25.92 25.64 1.78
N VAL A 29 -27.15 25.21 1.51
CA VAL A 29 -27.48 24.42 0.32
C VAL A 29 -27.05 25.16 -0.95
N ARG A 30 -27.45 26.43 -1.12
CA ARG A 30 -27.01 27.23 -2.29
C ARG A 30 -25.49 27.37 -2.38
N PHE A 31 -24.80 27.50 -1.26
CA PHE A 31 -23.34 27.57 -1.24
C PHE A 31 -22.71 26.25 -1.69
N LEU A 32 -23.21 25.12 -1.19
CA LEU A 32 -22.74 23.80 -1.60
C LEU A 32 -23.02 23.56 -3.09
N GLU A 33 -24.24 23.82 -3.56
CA GLU A 33 -24.64 23.69 -4.97
C GLU A 33 -23.91 24.66 -5.91
N ALA A 34 -23.46 25.83 -5.42
CA ALA A 34 -22.69 26.76 -6.24
C ALA A 34 -21.22 26.32 -6.41
N ASN A 35 -20.70 25.52 -5.47
CA ASN A 35 -19.33 25.04 -5.47
C ASN A 35 -19.20 23.56 -5.87
N THR A 36 -20.32 22.86 -6.00
CA THR A 36 -20.38 21.45 -6.36
C THR A 36 -21.52 21.27 -7.37
N ASP A 37 -21.33 20.43 -8.39
CA ASP A 37 -22.38 20.14 -9.37
C ASP A 37 -23.46 19.17 -8.83
N LEU A 38 -23.66 19.16 -7.51
CA LEU A 38 -24.53 18.24 -6.78
C LEU A 38 -25.72 18.97 -6.19
N HIS A 39 -26.85 18.27 -6.08
CA HIS A 39 -27.98 18.75 -5.29
C HIS A 39 -27.78 18.32 -3.82
N TRP A 40 -27.94 19.26 -2.89
CA TRP A 40 -27.71 19.00 -1.47
C TRP A 40 -29.00 19.14 -0.65
N GLU A 41 -29.25 18.16 0.19
CA GLU A 41 -30.33 18.17 1.17
C GLU A 41 -29.73 18.14 2.58
N ILE A 42 -30.17 19.07 3.42
CA ILE A 42 -29.73 19.18 4.82
C ILE A 42 -30.97 19.16 5.70
N GLU A 43 -31.03 18.20 6.61
CA GLU A 43 -32.13 18.04 7.56
C GLU A 43 -31.64 18.22 9.00
N GLY A 44 -32.49 18.82 9.84
CA GLY A 44 -32.24 18.93 11.28
C GLY A 44 -31.04 19.81 11.68
N LEU A 45 -30.64 20.77 10.83
CA LEU A 45 -29.54 21.69 11.15
C LEU A 45 -29.87 22.49 12.41
N SER A 46 -29.07 22.29 13.45
CA SER A 46 -29.15 23.01 14.71
C SER A 46 -27.78 23.46 15.18
N GLY A 47 -27.76 24.52 15.99
CA GLY A 47 -26.54 25.09 16.52
C GLY A 47 -26.68 25.40 18.00
N GLU A 48 -25.68 25.04 18.77
CA GLU A 48 -25.56 25.44 20.17
C GLU A 48 -24.15 25.94 20.52
N TRP A 49 -24.06 26.76 21.57
CA TRP A 49 -22.79 27.23 22.09
C TRP A 49 -22.45 26.50 23.38
N GLN A 50 -21.28 25.87 23.40
CA GLN A 50 -20.67 25.39 24.63
C GLN A 50 -19.50 26.30 24.99
N HIS A 51 -19.71 27.20 25.96
CA HIS A 51 -18.76 28.27 26.31
C HIS A 51 -18.46 29.19 25.10
N LEU A 52 -17.24 29.15 24.57
CA LEU A 52 -16.79 29.93 23.39
C LEU A 52 -16.71 29.06 22.12
N LYS A 53 -17.28 27.86 22.15
CA LYS A 53 -17.19 26.89 21.07
C LYS A 53 -18.56 26.71 20.42
N PRO A 54 -18.75 27.12 19.16
CA PRO A 54 -19.94 26.78 18.41
C PRO A 54 -19.93 25.29 18.05
N ILE A 55 -21.06 24.63 18.26
CA ILE A 55 -21.32 23.24 17.91
C ILE A 55 -22.49 23.25 16.93
N PHE A 56 -22.27 22.68 15.75
CA PHE A 56 -23.31 22.47 14.74
C PHE A 56 -23.67 21.00 14.71
N ARG A 57 -24.96 20.70 14.71
CA ARG A 57 -25.50 19.35 14.56
C ARG A 57 -26.36 19.27 13.32
N ILE A 58 -26.22 18.18 12.58
CA ILE A 58 -26.97 17.88 11.37
C ILE A 58 -27.52 16.47 11.53
N GLU A 59 -28.83 16.30 11.37
CA GLU A 59 -29.46 14.97 11.47
C GLU A 59 -29.17 14.15 10.21
N SER A 60 -29.31 14.77 9.04
CA SER A 60 -29.01 14.16 7.75
C SER A 60 -28.40 15.17 6.78
N LEU A 61 -27.33 14.75 6.11
CA LEU A 61 -26.74 15.45 4.96
C LEU A 61 -26.69 14.47 3.79
N THR A 62 -27.38 14.81 2.70
CA THR A 62 -27.43 13.99 1.50
C THR A 62 -26.99 14.80 0.28
N ALA A 63 -26.13 14.24 -0.56
CA ALA A 63 -25.80 14.78 -1.87
C ALA A 63 -26.31 13.87 -2.99
N LEU A 64 -26.94 14.44 -4.02
CA LEU A 64 -27.58 13.73 -5.13
C LEU A 64 -27.04 14.21 -6.47
N LEU A 65 -26.98 13.32 -7.46
CA LEU A 65 -26.59 13.70 -8.83
C LEU A 65 -27.67 14.58 -9.45
N ASN A 66 -27.25 15.66 -10.11
CA ASN A 66 -28.16 16.47 -10.90
C ASN A 66 -28.72 15.65 -12.09
N GLN A 67 -30.03 15.74 -12.31
CA GLN A 67 -30.79 14.88 -13.24
C GLN A 67 -30.25 14.88 -14.69
N THR A 68 -29.50 15.92 -15.09
CA THR A 68 -28.90 16.08 -16.42
C THR A 68 -27.66 15.19 -16.66
N GLN A 69 -27.12 14.53 -15.64
CA GLN A 69 -25.93 13.67 -15.72
C GLN A 69 -26.24 12.16 -15.64
N SER A 70 -27.50 11.75 -15.85
CA SER A 70 -27.95 10.34 -15.77
C SER A 70 -27.47 9.46 -16.94
N SER A 71 -26.17 9.41 -17.19
CA SER A 71 -25.53 8.38 -18.05
C SER A 71 -24.89 7.26 -17.24
N LEU A 72 -24.94 7.31 -15.91
CA LEU A 72 -24.39 6.28 -15.03
C LEU A 72 -25.43 5.15 -14.82
N HIS A 73 -25.05 3.93 -15.22
CA HIS A 73 -25.80 2.69 -15.01
C HIS A 73 -25.77 2.22 -13.53
N SER A 74 -26.21 3.05 -12.59
CA SER A 74 -26.38 2.65 -11.20
C SER A 74 -27.66 3.22 -10.60
N ASP A 75 -28.46 2.35 -9.99
CA ASP A 75 -29.68 2.68 -9.23
C ASP A 75 -29.41 3.56 -7.99
N THR A 76 -28.15 3.80 -7.64
CA THR A 76 -27.73 4.69 -6.55
C THR A 76 -27.61 6.14 -7.04
N ARG A 77 -28.64 6.95 -6.76
CA ARG A 77 -28.64 8.41 -6.95
C ARG A 77 -27.90 9.16 -5.84
N ASP A 78 -27.75 8.50 -4.69
CA ASP A 78 -27.11 9.07 -3.52
C ASP A 78 -25.59 9.03 -3.71
N ILE A 79 -24.95 10.19 -3.54
CA ILE A 79 -23.52 10.40 -3.72
C ILE A 79 -22.82 10.67 -2.39
N LEU A 80 -23.54 11.14 -1.39
CA LEU A 80 -23.01 11.25 -0.05
C LEU A 80 -24.18 11.10 0.88
N GLN A 81 -24.03 10.25 1.88
CA GLN A 81 -24.98 10.17 2.97
C GLN A 81 -24.22 10.29 4.27
N MET A 82 -24.59 11.26 5.09
CA MET A 82 -24.05 11.41 6.43
C MET A 82 -25.20 11.59 7.41
N SER A 83 -25.13 10.87 8.53
CA SER A 83 -26.19 10.85 9.55
C SER A 83 -25.63 11.19 10.92
N GLU A 84 -26.40 12.00 11.66
CA GLU A 84 -26.09 12.46 13.03
C GLU A 84 -24.66 13.03 13.14
N ALA A 85 -24.38 14.05 12.34
CA ALA A 85 -23.09 14.71 12.34
C ALA A 85 -23.03 15.85 13.38
N GLU A 86 -21.91 15.95 14.08
CA GLU A 86 -21.59 17.04 15.00
C GLU A 86 -20.24 17.65 14.62
N LEU A 87 -20.23 18.97 14.38
CA LEU A 87 -19.04 19.74 14.05
C LEU A 87 -18.78 20.80 15.12
N GLN A 88 -17.60 20.77 15.71
CA GLN A 88 -17.13 21.82 16.63
C GLN A 88 -16.01 22.64 15.98
N ILE A 89 -16.16 23.96 15.97
CA ILE A 89 -15.20 24.89 15.38
C ILE A 89 -14.41 25.59 16.50
N ASP A 90 -13.10 25.78 16.31
CA ASP A 90 -12.31 26.63 17.19
C ASP A 90 -12.38 28.09 16.73
N LEU A 91 -13.42 28.81 17.14
CA LEU A 91 -13.68 30.17 16.65
C LEU A 91 -12.50 31.13 16.87
N LEU A 92 -11.81 31.02 18.02
CA LEU A 92 -10.70 31.91 18.34
C LEU A 92 -9.53 31.67 17.39
N ALA A 93 -9.16 30.40 17.21
CA ALA A 93 -8.10 30.03 16.28
C ALA A 93 -8.51 30.41 14.85
N SER A 94 -9.74 30.12 14.43
CA SER A 94 -10.22 30.46 13.09
C SER A 94 -10.14 31.97 12.79
N LEU A 95 -10.42 32.83 13.77
CA LEU A 95 -10.33 34.29 13.61
C LEU A 95 -8.89 34.82 13.61
N VAL A 96 -7.98 34.16 14.34
CA VAL A 96 -6.57 34.54 14.40
C VAL A 96 -5.87 34.17 13.11
N ASP A 97 -6.13 32.97 12.60
CA ASP A 97 -5.48 32.43 11.40
C ASP A 97 -6.23 32.78 10.11
N LEU A 98 -7.43 33.36 10.23
CA LEU A 98 -8.33 33.70 9.11
C LEU A 98 -8.71 32.48 8.26
N GLU A 99 -8.75 31.31 8.88
CA GLU A 99 -9.04 30.02 8.25
C GLU A 99 -10.06 29.24 9.08
N TRP A 100 -10.80 28.32 8.46
CA TRP A 100 -11.75 27.50 9.22
C TRP A 100 -11.03 26.39 9.98
N ARG A 101 -10.95 26.51 11.30
CA ARG A 101 -10.37 25.48 12.17
C ARG A 101 -11.44 24.58 12.78
N ILE A 102 -11.50 23.36 12.26
CA ILE A 102 -12.33 22.29 12.82
C ILE A 102 -11.56 21.65 13.96
N ARG A 103 -12.22 21.54 15.11
CA ARG A 103 -11.64 20.99 16.33
C ARG A 103 -12.11 19.57 16.60
N GLN A 104 -13.41 19.33 16.42
CA GLN A 104 -14.01 18.02 16.59
C GLN A 104 -14.99 17.75 15.46
N PHE A 105 -15.00 16.51 14.99
CA PHE A 105 -15.97 16.00 14.05
C PHE A 105 -16.48 14.65 14.54
N LYS A 106 -17.79 14.48 14.63
CA LYS A 106 -18.41 13.19 14.94
C LYS A 106 -19.49 12.89 13.92
N ALA A 107 -19.68 11.63 13.58
CA ALA A 107 -20.79 11.19 12.76
C ALA A 107 -21.19 9.77 13.13
N ASN A 108 -22.48 9.48 13.13
CA ASN A 108 -22.94 8.11 13.34
C ASN A 108 -22.69 7.26 12.09
N LYS A 109 -22.99 7.79 10.91
CA LYS A 109 -22.79 7.08 9.64
C LYS A 109 -22.31 8.03 8.54
N ILE A 110 -21.37 7.58 7.72
CA ILE A 110 -20.90 8.24 6.50
C ILE A 110 -20.80 7.19 5.40
N GLN A 111 -21.38 7.47 4.24
CA GLN A 111 -21.29 6.63 3.05
C GLN A 111 -20.75 7.44 1.87
N LEU A 112 -19.70 6.92 1.23
CA LEU A 112 -19.00 7.60 0.14
C LEU A 112 -18.81 6.72 -1.11
N PRO A 113 -19.33 7.14 -2.28
CA PRO A 113 -19.01 6.59 -3.58
C PRO A 113 -17.64 7.03 -4.00
N LEU A 114 -16.94 6.12 -4.66
CA LEU A 114 -15.77 6.43 -5.43
C LEU A 114 -15.99 6.01 -6.88
N GLN A 115 -15.74 6.92 -7.80
CA GLN A 115 -15.66 6.65 -9.25
C GLN A 115 -14.23 6.81 -9.72
N TYR A 116 -13.83 6.04 -10.72
CA TYR A 116 -12.52 6.16 -11.33
C TYR A 116 -12.58 7.06 -12.56
N VAL A 117 -11.76 8.11 -12.59
CA VAL A 117 -11.60 9.02 -13.73
C VAL A 117 -10.18 8.85 -14.28
N GLU A 118 -10.03 8.53 -15.57
CA GLU A 118 -8.72 8.16 -16.15
C GLU A 118 -7.60 9.17 -15.92
N SER A 119 -7.92 10.47 -15.90
CA SER A 119 -6.93 11.54 -15.71
C SER A 119 -6.59 11.85 -14.24
N LEU A 120 -7.42 11.43 -13.29
CA LEU A 120 -7.36 11.88 -11.89
C LEU A 120 -7.44 10.75 -10.86
N GLY A 121 -7.55 9.50 -11.31
CA GLY A 121 -7.69 8.34 -10.44
C GLY A 121 -9.07 8.25 -9.78
N TRP A 122 -9.11 7.67 -8.58
CA TRP A 122 -10.33 7.55 -7.79
C TRP A 122 -10.74 8.90 -7.21
N GLN A 123 -11.99 9.27 -7.42
CA GLN A 123 -12.58 10.54 -7.01
C GLN A 123 -13.95 10.28 -6.40
N LEU A 124 -14.40 11.19 -5.53
CA LEU A 124 -15.79 11.21 -5.07
C LEU A 124 -16.71 11.40 -6.29
N THR A 125 -17.75 10.58 -6.39
CA THR A 125 -18.70 10.67 -7.51
C THR A 125 -19.32 12.06 -7.58
N GLY A 126 -19.53 12.57 -8.80
CA GLY A 126 -20.23 13.83 -9.04
C GLY A 126 -19.55 15.13 -8.57
N LEU A 127 -18.39 15.08 -7.90
CA LEU A 127 -17.57 16.28 -7.69
C LEU A 127 -16.71 16.51 -8.93
N ALA A 128 -16.99 17.61 -9.65
CA ALA A 128 -16.11 18.07 -10.71
C ALA A 128 -14.76 18.48 -10.10
N PRO A 129 -13.63 18.12 -10.73
CA PRO A 129 -12.32 18.55 -10.26
C PRO A 129 -12.25 20.07 -10.33
N SER A 130 -12.15 20.73 -9.17
CA SER A 130 -11.94 22.17 -9.10
C SER A 130 -10.65 22.53 -9.85
N GLN A 131 -10.73 23.42 -10.85
CA GLN A 131 -9.54 23.95 -11.52
C GLN A 131 -8.69 24.86 -10.62
N GLN A 132 -9.22 25.25 -9.46
CA GLN A 132 -8.43 25.86 -8.40
C GLN A 132 -7.97 24.74 -7.46
N GLU A 133 -6.74 24.26 -7.67
CA GLU A 133 -5.98 23.53 -6.65
C GLU A 133 -5.76 24.48 -5.47
N GLY A 134 -6.75 24.55 -4.57
CA GLY A 134 -6.48 25.00 -3.21
C GLY A 134 -5.47 24.03 -2.63
N ASN A 135 -4.28 24.52 -2.29
CA ASN A 135 -3.23 23.74 -1.65
C ASN A 135 -3.67 23.40 -0.22
N PHE A 136 -4.62 22.49 -0.07
CA PHE A 136 -5.08 22.02 1.23
C PHE A 136 -3.96 21.19 1.86
N ASP A 137 -3.32 21.71 2.92
CA ASP A 137 -2.30 20.96 3.65
C ASP A 137 -2.97 20.00 4.64
N TRP A 138 -3.17 18.76 4.18
CA TRP A 138 -3.69 17.67 5.01
C TRP A 138 -2.89 17.43 6.29
N ILE A 139 -1.59 17.75 6.29
CA ILE A 139 -0.74 17.55 7.45
C ILE A 139 -1.02 18.60 8.52
N ASP A 140 -1.21 19.86 8.12
CA ASP A 140 -1.62 20.91 9.04
C ASP A 140 -3.03 20.65 9.60
N PHE A 141 -3.97 20.23 8.73
CA PHE A 141 -5.31 19.81 9.15
C PHE A 141 -5.27 18.69 10.20
N TYR A 142 -4.50 17.62 9.94
CA TYR A 142 -4.33 16.51 10.89
C TYR A 142 -3.73 16.98 12.22
N GLN A 143 -2.77 17.92 12.18
CA GLN A 143 -2.11 18.42 13.38
C GLN A 143 -3.04 19.25 14.28
N GLN A 144 -4.01 19.95 13.70
CA GLN A 144 -4.93 20.85 14.39
C GLN A 144 -6.18 20.15 14.96
N MET A 145 -6.56 19.01 14.38
CA MET A 145 -7.72 18.23 14.81
C MET A 145 -7.54 17.67 16.23
N GLN A 146 -8.62 17.65 17.02
CA GLN A 146 -8.61 17.06 18.37
C GLN A 146 -9.37 15.75 18.49
N LEU A 147 -10.48 15.62 17.78
CA LEU A 147 -11.32 14.43 17.83
C LEU A 147 -11.98 14.19 16.48
N VAL A 148 -11.86 12.96 15.98
CA VAL A 148 -12.73 12.42 14.92
C VAL A 148 -13.36 11.14 15.47
N ASP A 149 -14.68 11.04 15.46
CA ASP A 149 -15.39 9.84 15.91
C ASP A 149 -16.47 9.49 14.90
N ILE A 150 -16.18 8.52 14.04
CA ILE A 150 -17.11 8.02 13.02
C ILE A 150 -17.44 6.57 13.36
N ARG A 151 -18.70 6.29 13.70
CA ARG A 151 -19.12 4.95 14.14
C ARG A 151 -19.29 3.97 12.99
N GLN A 152 -19.71 4.46 11.82
CA GLN A 152 -19.88 3.65 10.61
C GLN A 152 -19.44 4.45 9.39
N PHE A 153 -18.29 4.08 8.84
CA PHE A 153 -17.77 4.60 7.59
C PHE A 153 -17.84 3.48 6.54
N ASP A 154 -18.64 3.70 5.51
CA ASP A 154 -18.75 2.80 4.36
C ASP A 154 -18.26 3.54 3.11
N TRP A 155 -17.53 2.85 2.24
CA TRP A 155 -17.25 3.34 0.90
C TRP A 155 -17.68 2.32 -0.15
N TYR A 156 -18.08 2.81 -1.32
CA TYR A 156 -18.47 1.98 -2.44
C TYR A 156 -17.71 2.42 -3.69
N MET A 157 -16.93 1.52 -4.25
CA MET A 157 -16.19 1.73 -5.49
C MET A 157 -17.05 1.28 -6.65
N LEU A 158 -17.43 2.20 -7.51
CA LEU A 158 -18.07 1.87 -8.78
C LEU A 158 -17.08 1.09 -9.65
N SER A 159 -17.58 0.10 -10.40
CA SER A 159 -16.68 -0.70 -11.26
C SER A 159 -15.97 0.24 -12.24
N PRO A 160 -14.63 0.29 -12.21
CA PRO A 160 -13.87 1.17 -13.07
C PRO A 160 -13.64 0.53 -14.44
N SER A 161 -14.07 -0.72 -14.64
CA SER A 161 -13.70 -1.57 -15.77
C SER A 161 -14.86 -1.85 -16.70
N THR A 162 -14.55 -2.05 -17.98
CA THR A 162 -15.47 -2.71 -18.92
C THR A 162 -15.40 -4.24 -18.83
N ASN A 163 -14.45 -4.79 -18.06
CA ASN A 163 -14.34 -6.22 -17.83
C ASN A 163 -15.52 -6.70 -16.98
N PRO A 164 -16.36 -7.63 -17.48
CA PRO A 164 -17.53 -8.12 -16.75
C PRO A 164 -17.17 -8.87 -15.46
N HIS A 165 -15.92 -9.28 -15.29
CA HIS A 165 -15.44 -9.92 -14.07
C HIS A 165 -15.08 -8.93 -12.95
N VAL A 166 -14.98 -7.63 -13.24
CA VAL A 166 -14.68 -6.60 -12.25
C VAL A 166 -16.00 -5.95 -11.80
N GLN A 167 -16.41 -6.24 -10.58
CA GLN A 167 -17.65 -5.74 -10.00
C GLN A 167 -17.43 -4.49 -9.16
N ALA A 168 -18.50 -3.74 -8.92
CA ALA A 168 -18.50 -2.71 -7.90
C ALA A 168 -18.20 -3.34 -6.54
N TYR A 169 -17.44 -2.63 -5.71
CA TYR A 169 -17.07 -3.10 -4.38
C TYR A 169 -17.72 -2.23 -3.32
N GLN A 170 -18.35 -2.86 -2.34
CA GLN A 170 -18.83 -2.21 -1.14
C GLN A 170 -17.95 -2.63 0.04
N SER A 171 -17.43 -1.66 0.78
CA SER A 171 -16.66 -1.94 1.98
C SER A 171 -17.53 -2.49 3.09
N ASN A 172 -16.90 -3.26 3.97
CA ASN A 172 -17.48 -3.48 5.28
C ASN A 172 -17.46 -2.17 6.09
N PRO A 173 -18.40 -1.97 7.04
CA PRO A 173 -18.40 -0.79 7.88
C PRO A 173 -17.14 -0.70 8.74
N VAL A 174 -16.60 0.50 8.81
CA VAL A 174 -15.39 0.80 9.56
C VAL A 174 -15.68 1.84 10.64
N GLN A 175 -15.18 1.59 11.85
CA GLN A 175 -15.12 2.56 12.92
C GLN A 175 -13.82 3.35 12.82
N LEU A 176 -13.89 4.67 12.91
CA LEU A 176 -12.72 5.55 12.92
C LEU A 176 -12.76 6.42 14.17
N LEU A 177 -11.71 6.31 14.97
CA LEU A 177 -11.49 7.12 16.14
C LEU A 177 -10.12 7.78 16.06
N PHE A 178 -10.10 9.11 15.99
CA PHE A 178 -8.90 9.91 16.11
C PHE A 178 -8.99 10.76 17.37
N GLN A 179 -7.93 10.79 18.17
CA GLN A 179 -7.83 11.62 19.36
C GLN A 179 -6.47 12.28 19.43
N ALA A 180 -6.45 13.58 19.72
CA ALA A 180 -5.24 14.32 20.01
C ALA A 180 -5.28 14.91 21.42
N ASN A 181 -4.17 14.75 22.15
CA ASN A 181 -3.96 15.33 23.46
C ASN A 181 -2.55 15.92 23.55
N LYS A 182 -2.47 17.26 23.53
CA LYS A 182 -1.21 18.01 23.41
C LYS A 182 -0.44 17.55 22.17
N ASP A 183 0.73 16.94 22.37
CA ASP A 183 1.63 16.52 21.28
C ASP A 183 1.40 15.07 20.88
N PHE A 184 0.57 14.31 21.62
CA PHE A 184 0.25 12.92 21.33
C PHE A 184 -1.03 12.83 20.50
N ARG A 185 -0.99 12.03 19.43
CA ARG A 185 -2.12 11.77 18.54
C ARG A 185 -2.26 10.27 18.32
N GLN A 186 -3.48 9.78 18.36
CA GLN A 186 -3.81 8.40 18.08
C GLN A 186 -4.94 8.33 17.07
N LEU A 187 -4.77 7.51 16.04
CA LEU A 187 -5.78 7.11 15.08
C LEU A 187 -6.01 5.61 15.23
N GLU A 188 -7.25 5.20 15.39
CA GLU A 188 -7.68 3.82 15.41
C GLU A 188 -8.77 3.61 14.35
N ILE A 189 -8.57 2.61 13.50
CA ILE A 189 -9.51 2.23 12.45
C ILE A 189 -9.81 0.75 12.65
N VAL A 190 -11.08 0.41 12.89
CA VAL A 190 -11.52 -0.97 13.13
C VAL A 190 -12.56 -1.35 12.10
N GLN A 191 -12.23 -2.34 11.29
CA GLN A 191 -13.16 -3.05 10.42
C GLN A 191 -13.45 -4.41 11.05
N SER A 192 -14.73 -4.72 11.21
CA SER A 192 -15.16 -6.06 11.65
C SER A 192 -16.38 -6.49 10.85
N ALA A 193 -16.22 -7.58 10.11
CA ALA A 193 -17.27 -8.31 9.43
C ALA A 193 -17.27 -9.77 9.91
N ASP A 194 -18.20 -10.59 9.40
CA ASP A 194 -18.43 -11.97 9.86
C ASP A 194 -17.13 -12.79 9.97
N THR A 195 -16.34 -12.82 8.90
CA THR A 195 -15.07 -13.55 8.84
C THR A 195 -13.85 -12.67 8.64
N GLU A 196 -14.03 -11.37 8.40
CA GLU A 196 -12.93 -10.43 8.14
C GLU A 196 -12.76 -9.46 9.30
N ARG A 197 -11.53 -9.25 9.73
CA ARG A 197 -11.21 -8.23 10.73
C ARG A 197 -9.96 -7.50 10.33
N ALA A 198 -9.98 -6.17 10.42
CA ALA A 198 -8.79 -5.36 10.30
C ALA A 198 -8.77 -4.31 11.40
N VAL A 199 -7.62 -4.13 12.04
CA VAL A 199 -7.37 -3.10 13.04
C VAL A 199 -6.13 -2.34 12.61
N VAL A 200 -6.25 -1.03 12.50
CA VAL A 200 -5.13 -0.12 12.26
C VAL A 200 -5.04 0.81 13.45
N VAL A 201 -3.88 0.88 14.07
CA VAL A 201 -3.58 1.83 15.14
C VAL A 201 -2.36 2.62 14.70
N VAL A 202 -2.46 3.94 14.68
CA VAL A 202 -1.34 4.86 14.43
C VAL A 202 -1.24 5.81 15.60
N GLN A 203 -0.10 5.81 16.26
CA GLN A 203 0.25 6.72 17.33
C GLN A 203 1.40 7.60 16.88
N SER A 204 1.31 8.90 17.15
CA SER A 204 2.39 9.84 16.88
C SER A 204 2.57 10.81 18.03
N GLN A 205 3.83 11.19 18.26
CA GLN A 205 4.21 12.23 19.20
C GLN A 205 5.16 13.21 18.51
N GLY A 206 4.85 14.51 18.64
CA GLY A 206 5.58 15.59 17.97
C GLY A 206 4.88 16.06 16.69
N GLU A 207 5.59 16.86 15.90
CA GLU A 207 5.08 17.40 14.63
C GLU A 207 5.45 16.48 13.46
N LEU A 208 4.50 16.26 12.56
CA LEU A 208 4.80 15.58 11.30
C LEU A 208 5.79 16.44 10.51
N ARG A 209 6.76 15.81 9.85
CA ARG A 209 7.88 16.41 9.08
C ARG A 209 9.06 16.92 9.93
N GLN A 210 9.00 16.87 11.26
CA GLN A 210 10.15 17.20 12.10
C GLN A 210 11.02 15.95 12.43
N PRO A 211 12.34 16.11 12.67
CA PRO A 211 13.24 14.99 12.97
C PRO A 211 12.97 14.29 14.32
N ASP A 212 12.30 14.98 15.24
CA ASP A 212 11.92 14.51 16.57
C ASP A 212 10.62 13.68 16.58
N LEU A 213 9.97 13.54 15.42
CA LEU A 213 8.78 12.69 15.25
C LEU A 213 9.02 11.28 15.80
N GLN A 214 8.16 10.89 16.72
CA GLN A 214 7.98 9.50 17.13
C GLN A 214 6.67 9.00 16.54
N LEU A 215 6.72 7.90 15.79
CA LEU A 215 5.54 7.31 15.17
C LEU A 215 5.59 5.80 15.33
N GLU A 216 4.48 5.24 15.79
CA GLU A 216 4.25 3.80 15.85
C GLU A 216 2.95 3.51 15.13
N ALA A 217 2.98 2.64 14.13
CA ALA A 217 1.78 2.14 13.48
C ALA A 217 1.76 0.62 13.54
N TYR A 218 0.58 0.08 13.84
CA TYR A 218 0.29 -1.34 13.89
C TYR A 218 -0.93 -1.64 13.04
N ILE A 219 -0.84 -2.65 12.20
CA ILE A 219 -1.94 -3.17 11.41
C ILE A 219 -2.06 -4.65 11.71
N GLU A 220 -3.25 -5.10 12.06
CA GLU A 220 -3.61 -6.52 12.17
C GLU A 220 -4.76 -6.79 11.21
N ALA A 221 -4.59 -7.80 10.35
CA ALA A 221 -5.62 -8.24 9.43
C ALA A 221 -5.83 -9.74 9.59
N ASN A 222 -7.10 -10.16 9.58
CA ASN A 222 -7.50 -11.55 9.54
C ASN A 222 -8.48 -11.74 8.40
N ASN A 223 -8.10 -12.61 7.46
CA ASN A 223 -8.89 -13.01 6.30
C ASN A 223 -9.41 -11.82 5.47
N LEU A 224 -8.61 -10.77 5.33
CA LEU A 224 -8.99 -9.54 4.64
C LEU A 224 -8.97 -9.72 3.12
N ASN A 225 -9.98 -9.18 2.43
CA ASN A 225 -9.96 -9.01 0.99
C ASN A 225 -9.17 -7.75 0.60
N LEU A 226 -8.02 -7.94 -0.04
CA LEU A 226 -7.13 -6.87 -0.53
C LEU A 226 -7.42 -6.45 -1.97
N THR A 227 -8.28 -7.16 -2.71
CA THR A 227 -8.65 -6.83 -4.10
C THR A 227 -9.03 -5.37 -4.32
N PRO A 228 -9.88 -4.74 -3.48
CA PRO A 228 -10.26 -3.33 -3.65
C PRO A 228 -9.07 -2.39 -3.48
N TRP A 229 -8.18 -2.72 -2.53
CA TRP A 229 -6.98 -1.94 -2.23
C TRP A 229 -5.99 -1.99 -3.39
N LEU A 230 -5.84 -3.13 -4.06
CA LEU A 230 -5.00 -3.24 -5.26
C LEU A 230 -5.43 -2.26 -6.37
N MET A 231 -6.74 -2.07 -6.57
CA MET A 231 -7.28 -1.12 -7.54
C MET A 231 -7.02 0.34 -7.17
N LEU A 232 -6.86 0.65 -5.88
CA LEU A 232 -6.48 1.99 -5.42
C LEU A 232 -4.99 2.28 -5.69
N PHE A 233 -4.12 1.27 -5.66
CA PHE A 233 -2.69 1.42 -5.91
C PHE A 233 -2.36 1.61 -7.40
N ASP A 234 -2.79 0.67 -8.24
CA ASP A 234 -2.58 0.75 -9.70
C ASP A 234 -3.64 -0.09 -10.40
N LYS A 235 -4.77 0.56 -10.74
CA LYS A 235 -5.88 -0.07 -11.46
C LYS A 235 -5.37 -0.82 -12.69
N ASN A 236 -4.58 -0.18 -13.54
CA ASN A 236 -4.19 -0.74 -14.84
C ASN A 236 -3.34 -2.02 -14.69
N ARG A 237 -2.53 -2.12 -13.63
CA ARG A 237 -1.75 -3.33 -13.34
C ARG A 237 -2.57 -4.43 -12.68
N PHE A 238 -3.51 -4.08 -11.82
CA PHE A 238 -4.18 -5.02 -10.93
C PHE A 238 -5.64 -5.30 -11.25
N GLU A 239 -6.21 -4.68 -12.30
CA GLU A 239 -7.61 -4.90 -12.72
C GLU A 239 -7.93 -6.36 -13.06
N ALA A 240 -6.94 -7.14 -13.49
CA ALA A 240 -7.08 -8.56 -13.78
C ALA A 240 -6.69 -9.48 -12.60
N TRP A 241 -6.46 -8.93 -11.42
CA TRP A 241 -5.98 -9.65 -10.24
C TRP A 241 -6.95 -9.52 -9.07
N GLN A 242 -7.07 -10.60 -8.30
CA GLN A 242 -7.75 -10.62 -7.00
C GLN A 242 -6.76 -11.04 -5.91
N ALA A 243 -6.92 -10.46 -4.73
CA ALA A 243 -6.12 -10.74 -3.55
C ALA A 243 -7.02 -10.98 -2.35
N ASP A 244 -7.14 -12.25 -1.95
CA ASP A 244 -8.10 -12.69 -0.94
C ASP A 244 -7.41 -13.42 0.22
N ARG A 245 -8.10 -13.49 1.35
CA ARG A 245 -7.71 -14.26 2.55
C ARG A 245 -6.39 -13.82 3.18
N TRP A 246 -6.09 -12.51 3.11
CA TRP A 246 -4.86 -11.98 3.67
C TRP A 246 -4.95 -11.86 5.19
N SER A 247 -4.05 -12.56 5.88
CA SER A 247 -3.96 -12.56 7.33
C SER A 247 -2.53 -12.27 7.76
N GLY A 248 -2.34 -11.31 8.66
CA GLY A 248 -1.02 -10.86 9.02
C GLY A 248 -0.98 -9.65 9.93
N GLN A 249 0.24 -9.24 10.24
CA GLN A 249 0.55 -8.11 11.11
C GLN A 249 1.62 -7.24 10.46
N VAL A 250 1.47 -5.93 10.55
CA VAL A 250 2.46 -4.95 10.11
C VAL A 250 2.76 -4.02 11.26
N TRP A 251 4.03 -3.79 11.53
CA TRP A 251 4.52 -2.75 12.42
C TRP A 251 5.35 -1.76 11.61
N LEU A 252 5.14 -0.48 11.81
CA LEU A 252 5.97 0.60 11.31
C LEU A 252 6.38 1.44 12.50
N ASN A 253 7.67 1.71 12.65
CA ASN A 253 8.17 2.57 13.69
C ASN A 253 9.07 3.66 13.09
N LYS A 254 9.05 4.81 13.74
CA LYS A 254 10.01 5.88 13.58
C LYS A 254 10.30 6.41 14.97
N THR A 255 11.53 6.23 15.42
CA THR A 255 12.01 6.86 16.65
C THR A 255 12.75 8.14 16.28
N ALA A 256 12.77 9.12 17.18
CA ALA A 256 13.53 10.35 17.02
C ALA A 256 15.00 10.04 16.66
N ASN A 257 15.50 10.68 15.61
CA ASN A 257 16.87 10.49 15.08
C ASN A 257 17.27 9.05 14.66
N GLN A 258 16.32 8.13 14.51
CA GLN A 258 16.57 6.79 13.97
C GLN A 258 15.96 6.61 12.57
N ASP A 259 16.46 5.61 11.83
CA ASP A 259 15.89 5.21 10.55
C ASP A 259 14.45 4.68 10.73
N TRP A 260 13.68 4.72 9.65
CA TRP A 260 12.37 4.06 9.61
C TRP A 260 12.57 2.55 9.62
N GLN A 261 11.80 1.83 10.44
CA GLN A 261 11.78 0.37 10.39
C GLN A 261 10.34 -0.11 10.24
N ALA A 262 10.14 -1.12 9.41
CA ALA A 262 8.89 -1.84 9.34
C ALA A 262 9.13 -3.34 9.46
N SER A 263 8.18 -4.04 10.06
CA SER A 263 8.14 -5.50 10.11
C SER A 263 6.79 -5.96 9.61
N VAL A 264 6.77 -6.96 8.74
CA VAL A 264 5.57 -7.52 8.13
C VAL A 264 5.58 -9.01 8.39
N ILE A 265 4.47 -9.55 8.87
CA ILE A 265 4.24 -10.99 8.99
C ILE A 265 2.97 -11.29 8.22
N VAL A 266 3.08 -12.10 7.18
CA VAL A 266 1.94 -12.66 6.46
C VAL A 266 1.85 -14.14 6.82
N SER A 267 0.72 -14.52 7.40
CA SER A 267 0.47 -15.91 7.83
C SER A 267 -0.28 -16.70 6.75
N GLU A 268 -1.11 -16.02 5.97
CA GLU A 268 -1.87 -16.58 4.85
C GLU A 268 -2.19 -15.46 3.87
N GLY A 269 -2.26 -15.78 2.59
CA GLY A 269 -2.62 -14.85 1.55
C GLY A 269 -2.74 -15.55 0.21
N SER A 270 -3.56 -15.01 -0.67
CA SER A 270 -3.65 -15.48 -2.05
C SER A 270 -3.70 -14.32 -3.02
N LEU A 271 -3.06 -14.51 -4.17
CA LEU A 271 -3.05 -13.58 -5.29
C LEU A 271 -3.27 -14.40 -6.56
N SER A 272 -4.36 -14.16 -7.27
CA SER A 272 -4.69 -14.89 -8.50
C SER A 272 -5.22 -13.98 -9.58
N ALA A 273 -4.97 -14.34 -10.83
CA ALA A 273 -5.62 -13.71 -11.96
C ALA A 273 -7.10 -14.08 -11.99
N LEU A 274 -7.97 -13.15 -12.40
CA LEU A 274 -9.43 -13.36 -12.49
C LEU A 274 -9.81 -14.47 -13.48
N ASP A 275 -8.97 -14.72 -14.49
CA ASP A 275 -9.13 -15.81 -15.47
C ASP A 275 -8.61 -17.18 -14.97
N ALA A 276 -8.15 -17.24 -13.72
CA ALA A 276 -7.53 -18.40 -13.09
C ALA A 276 -6.29 -18.97 -13.81
N SER A 277 -5.68 -18.21 -14.73
CA SER A 277 -4.47 -18.65 -15.46
C SER A 277 -3.22 -18.71 -14.59
N LYS A 278 -3.20 -17.91 -13.51
CA LYS A 278 -2.09 -17.77 -12.57
C LYS A 278 -2.64 -17.65 -11.16
N ALA A 279 -2.13 -18.45 -10.25
CA ALA A 279 -2.49 -18.37 -8.84
C ALA A 279 -1.27 -18.60 -7.97
N LEU A 280 -1.06 -17.67 -7.03
CA LEU A 280 -0.14 -17.78 -5.92
C LEU A 280 -0.98 -17.91 -4.64
N GLN A 281 -0.92 -19.06 -3.98
CA GLN A 281 -1.75 -19.40 -2.82
C GLN A 281 -0.88 -19.74 -1.61
N HIS A 282 -1.49 -19.79 -0.41
CA HIS A 282 -0.79 -20.13 0.83
C HIS A 282 0.46 -19.27 1.06
N ILE A 283 0.37 -17.99 0.67
CA ILE A 283 1.47 -17.04 0.80
C ILE A 283 1.69 -16.81 2.29
N SER A 284 2.87 -17.18 2.77
CA SER A 284 3.32 -16.85 4.12
C SER A 284 4.76 -16.40 4.06
N PHE A 285 5.08 -15.32 4.77
CA PHE A 285 6.44 -14.85 4.91
C PHE A 285 6.55 -13.88 6.07
N ARG A 286 7.79 -13.62 6.48
CA ARG A 286 8.12 -12.53 7.40
C ARG A 286 9.12 -11.63 6.69
N ALA A 287 8.89 -10.33 6.74
CA ALA A 287 9.75 -9.34 6.12
C ALA A 287 10.08 -8.20 7.08
N GLY A 288 11.26 -7.62 6.90
CA GLY A 288 11.67 -6.39 7.55
C GLY A 288 12.10 -5.38 6.51
N LEU A 289 11.72 -4.13 6.71
CA LEU A 289 12.15 -3.00 5.91
C LEU A 289 12.90 -2.03 6.82
N ALA A 290 14.04 -1.53 6.37
CA ALA A 290 14.75 -0.44 7.03
C ALA A 290 15.06 0.63 5.98
N PHE A 291 14.74 1.88 6.29
CA PHE A 291 14.84 2.99 5.33
C PHE A 291 15.47 4.23 5.96
N SER A 292 16.50 4.72 5.29
CA SER A 292 17.19 5.97 5.57
C SER A 292 17.22 6.79 4.28
N SER A 293 16.58 7.97 4.28
CA SER A 293 16.40 8.79 3.07
C SER A 293 17.70 9.17 2.35
N GLU A 294 18.81 9.19 3.09
CA GLU A 294 20.13 9.63 2.61
C GLU A 294 21.11 8.48 2.36
N GLN A 295 20.80 7.25 2.78
CA GLN A 295 21.81 6.19 2.83
C GLN A 295 21.37 4.88 2.16
N TYR A 296 20.19 4.36 2.52
CA TYR A 296 19.81 3.03 2.08
C TYR A 296 18.31 2.75 2.19
N LEU A 297 17.86 1.78 1.39
CA LEU A 297 16.61 1.03 1.59
C LEU A 297 16.98 -0.45 1.63
N ALA A 298 16.72 -1.11 2.76
CA ALA A 298 16.93 -2.54 2.94
C ALA A 298 15.60 -3.26 3.10
N LEU A 299 15.38 -4.30 2.30
CA LEU A 299 14.26 -5.23 2.41
C LEU A 299 14.81 -6.63 2.65
N ARG A 300 14.47 -7.23 3.78
CA ARG A 300 14.80 -8.62 4.10
C ARG A 300 13.52 -9.43 4.23
N TRP A 301 13.53 -10.67 3.78
CA TRP A 301 12.47 -11.62 4.05
C TRP A 301 13.03 -12.97 4.47
N HIS A 302 12.22 -13.70 5.22
CA HIS A 302 12.50 -15.05 5.68
C HIS A 302 11.21 -15.87 5.76
N ASP A 303 11.40 -17.19 5.79
CA ASP A 303 10.34 -18.19 5.85
C ASP A 303 9.28 -17.99 4.76
N PHE A 304 9.70 -17.54 3.57
CA PHE A 304 8.76 -17.36 2.46
C PHE A 304 8.34 -18.71 1.90
N VAL A 305 7.04 -18.97 1.92
CA VAL A 305 6.39 -20.14 1.35
C VAL A 305 5.19 -19.67 0.55
N ALA A 306 4.97 -20.26 -0.61
CA ALA A 306 3.75 -20.09 -1.38
C ALA A 306 3.58 -21.27 -2.34
N ASP A 307 2.37 -21.46 -2.85
CA ASP A 307 2.08 -22.40 -3.92
C ASP A 307 1.80 -21.64 -5.22
N TRP A 308 2.65 -21.81 -6.23
CA TRP A 308 2.44 -21.28 -7.56
C TRP A 308 1.85 -22.34 -8.47
N ASN A 309 0.61 -22.15 -8.92
CA ASN A 309 -0.09 -23.11 -9.78
C ASN A 309 0.01 -24.58 -9.26
N GLN A 310 -0.19 -24.75 -7.94
CA GLN A 310 -0.10 -26.04 -7.20
C GLN A 310 1.33 -26.60 -7.02
N GLN A 311 2.36 -25.84 -7.38
CA GLN A 311 3.75 -26.18 -7.10
C GLN A 311 4.28 -25.35 -5.94
N ALA A 312 4.82 -26.04 -4.92
CA ALA A 312 5.41 -25.39 -3.77
C ALA A 312 6.65 -24.56 -4.17
N LEU A 313 6.62 -23.28 -3.82
CA LEU A 313 7.72 -22.34 -3.89
C LEU A 313 8.21 -22.04 -2.49
N ASN A 314 9.51 -22.22 -2.27
CA ASN A 314 10.14 -21.88 -0.99
C ASN A 314 11.49 -21.16 -1.19
N PRO A 315 11.49 -19.94 -1.76
CA PRO A 315 12.65 -19.05 -1.68
C PRO A 315 12.83 -18.59 -0.23
N SER A 316 13.42 -19.46 0.60
CA SER A 316 13.46 -19.36 2.06
C SER A 316 13.74 -17.97 2.62
N SER A 317 14.76 -17.27 2.11
CA SER A 317 15.13 -15.94 2.58
C SER A 317 16.00 -15.20 1.58
N ALA A 318 15.89 -13.87 1.59
CA ALA A 318 16.86 -13.00 0.93
C ALA A 318 16.84 -11.59 1.53
N GLU A 319 17.84 -10.82 1.17
CA GLU A 319 18.00 -9.41 1.52
C GLU A 319 18.34 -8.63 0.24
N LEU A 320 17.63 -7.53 0.03
CA LEU A 320 17.86 -6.54 -1.01
C LEU A 320 18.25 -5.23 -0.34
N ILE A 321 19.37 -4.65 -0.74
CA ILE A 321 19.84 -3.35 -0.22
C ILE A 321 20.08 -2.43 -1.40
N LEU A 322 19.25 -1.39 -1.52
CA LEU A 322 19.52 -0.25 -2.38
C LEU A 322 20.35 0.76 -1.59
N GLN A 323 21.50 1.14 -2.14
CA GLN A 323 22.43 2.10 -1.55
C GLN A 323 22.39 3.41 -2.31
N GLY A 324 22.37 4.51 -1.57
CA GLY A 324 22.32 5.85 -2.10
C GLY A 324 21.22 6.69 -1.47
N ARG A 325 20.96 7.82 -2.10
CA ARG A 325 19.90 8.74 -1.69
C ARG A 325 18.61 8.37 -2.42
N SER A 326 17.46 8.62 -1.81
CA SER A 326 16.18 8.54 -2.51
C SER A 326 16.27 9.31 -3.84
N GLU A 327 15.82 8.70 -4.94
CA GLU A 327 15.93 9.20 -6.33
C GLU A 327 17.33 9.10 -7.00
N GLN A 328 18.38 8.78 -6.25
CA GLN A 328 19.75 8.58 -6.74
C GLN A 328 20.35 7.31 -6.13
N TRP A 329 19.77 6.16 -6.47
CA TRP A 329 20.30 4.86 -6.09
C TRP A 329 21.50 4.51 -6.98
N HIS A 330 22.62 4.15 -6.37
CA HIS A 330 23.87 3.89 -7.11
C HIS A 330 24.25 2.41 -7.11
N ALA A 331 23.76 1.62 -6.16
CA ALA A 331 24.01 0.18 -6.12
C ALA A 331 22.82 -0.61 -5.56
N LEU A 332 22.59 -1.79 -6.11
CA LEU A 332 21.69 -2.82 -5.58
C LEU A 332 22.53 -4.01 -5.13
N SER A 333 22.45 -4.35 -3.84
CA SER A 333 23.00 -5.59 -3.30
C SER A 333 21.89 -6.61 -3.09
N ILE A 334 22.14 -7.85 -3.51
CA ILE A 334 21.23 -9.00 -3.33
C ILE A 334 22.00 -10.04 -2.54
N ARG A 335 21.41 -10.51 -1.44
CA ARG A 335 21.97 -11.59 -0.63
C ARG A 335 20.94 -12.67 -0.38
N SER A 336 21.33 -13.93 -0.50
CA SER A 336 20.47 -15.05 -0.15
C SER A 336 21.30 -16.23 0.35
N PRO A 337 20.93 -16.84 1.50
CA PRO A 337 21.69 -17.95 2.04
C PRO A 337 21.50 -19.24 1.25
N LEU A 338 20.32 -19.44 0.65
CA LEU A 338 19.96 -20.66 -0.08
C LEU A 338 18.89 -20.36 -1.14
N LEU A 339 19.10 -20.87 -2.34
CA LEU A 339 18.17 -20.80 -3.46
C LEU A 339 18.21 -22.11 -4.25
N ASP A 340 17.06 -22.73 -4.46
CA ASP A 340 16.94 -23.96 -5.25
C ASP A 340 16.87 -23.62 -6.75
N ILE A 341 17.86 -24.08 -7.51
CA ILE A 341 17.95 -23.79 -8.95
C ILE A 341 16.83 -24.51 -9.72
N GLY A 342 16.41 -25.68 -9.25
CA GLY A 342 15.31 -26.44 -9.81
C GLY A 342 14.00 -25.66 -9.74
N GLN A 343 13.64 -25.14 -8.56
CA GLN A 343 12.44 -24.30 -8.38
C GLN A 343 12.49 -23.03 -9.25
N LEU A 344 13.65 -22.38 -9.33
CA LEU A 344 13.81 -21.22 -10.21
C LEU A 344 13.63 -21.56 -11.68
N SER A 345 14.17 -22.69 -12.15
CA SER A 345 14.06 -23.09 -13.56
C SER A 345 12.59 -23.37 -13.96
N GLN A 346 11.80 -23.91 -13.04
CA GLN A 346 10.36 -24.14 -13.24
C GLN A 346 9.61 -22.81 -13.38
N LEU A 347 9.84 -21.87 -12.45
CA LEU A 347 9.32 -20.51 -12.54
C LEU A 347 9.72 -19.81 -13.84
N VAL A 348 10.96 -20.03 -14.27
CA VAL A 348 11.49 -19.46 -15.50
C VAL A 348 10.69 -19.90 -16.72
N ASN A 349 10.37 -21.19 -16.79
CA ASN A 349 9.73 -21.81 -17.94
C ASN A 349 8.23 -21.49 -18.03
N ASP A 350 7.58 -21.29 -16.90
CA ASP A 350 6.16 -20.95 -16.83
C ASP A 350 5.89 -19.49 -17.24
N GLN A 351 6.89 -18.62 -17.14
CA GLN A 351 6.78 -17.20 -17.44
C GLN A 351 7.53 -16.82 -18.72
N ARG A 352 6.96 -15.93 -19.53
CA ARG A 352 7.65 -15.32 -20.69
C ARG A 352 8.46 -14.05 -20.34
N TRP A 353 8.82 -13.89 -19.07
CA TRP A 353 9.68 -12.80 -18.56
C TRP A 353 11.10 -12.77 -19.14
N LEU A 354 11.64 -13.91 -19.55
CA LEU A 354 12.95 -13.99 -20.18
C LEU A 354 12.89 -13.79 -21.70
N THR A 355 13.97 -13.23 -22.25
CA THR A 355 14.17 -13.22 -23.70
C THR A 355 14.21 -14.66 -24.24
N LYS A 356 13.69 -14.89 -25.45
CA LYS A 356 13.65 -16.24 -26.09
C LYS A 356 14.99 -16.98 -26.00
N LYS A 357 16.11 -16.27 -26.21
CA LYS A 357 17.46 -16.82 -26.13
C LYS A 357 17.84 -17.33 -24.74
N SER A 358 17.44 -16.61 -23.69
CA SER A 358 17.74 -17.00 -22.30
C SER A 358 16.87 -18.17 -21.86
N HIS A 359 15.60 -18.16 -22.29
CA HIS A 359 14.68 -19.27 -22.09
C HIS A 359 15.17 -20.55 -22.79
N GLU A 360 15.61 -20.47 -24.05
CA GLU A 360 16.21 -21.61 -24.77
C GLU A 360 17.48 -22.12 -24.07
N LEU A 361 18.33 -21.23 -23.55
CA LEU A 361 19.55 -21.59 -22.83
C LEU A 361 19.24 -22.35 -21.54
N ILE A 362 18.37 -21.80 -20.68
CA ILE A 362 18.02 -22.42 -19.39
C ILE A 362 17.35 -23.77 -19.60
N ASN A 363 16.43 -23.87 -20.57
CA ASN A 363 15.81 -25.15 -20.92
C ASN A 363 16.82 -26.17 -21.46
N SER A 364 17.78 -25.73 -22.27
CA SER A 364 18.79 -26.63 -22.83
C SER A 364 19.78 -27.13 -21.79
N LEU A 365 20.15 -26.28 -20.82
CA LEU A 365 21.05 -26.64 -19.73
C LEU A 365 20.35 -27.47 -18.66
N ASN A 366 19.04 -27.27 -18.49
CA ASN A 366 18.20 -27.92 -17.46
C ASN A 366 18.89 -27.96 -16.09
N PRO A 367 19.26 -26.78 -15.54
CA PRO A 367 20.12 -26.72 -14.37
C PRO A 367 19.38 -27.21 -13.12
N LYS A 368 20.05 -28.04 -12.32
CA LYS A 368 19.58 -28.46 -11.00
C LYS A 368 20.68 -28.27 -9.96
N GLY A 369 20.29 -28.33 -8.70
CA GLY A 369 21.16 -28.16 -7.54
C GLY A 369 20.73 -26.97 -6.69
N ARG A 370 21.63 -26.53 -5.82
CA ARG A 370 21.38 -25.45 -4.86
C ARG A 370 22.44 -24.36 -5.00
N LEU A 371 22.04 -23.11 -4.88
CA LEU A 371 22.92 -21.96 -4.70
C LEU A 371 22.92 -21.58 -3.23
N ARG A 372 24.10 -21.39 -2.65
CA ARG A 372 24.30 -20.93 -1.28
C ARG A 372 25.18 -19.70 -1.21
N GLN A 373 25.02 -18.94 -0.14
CA GLN A 373 25.83 -17.74 0.15
C GLN A 373 25.90 -16.80 -1.07
N ILE A 374 24.75 -16.58 -1.69
CA ILE A 374 24.63 -15.70 -2.83
C ILE A 374 24.85 -14.29 -2.34
N GLU A 375 25.83 -13.61 -2.89
CA GLU A 375 26.05 -12.18 -2.72
C GLU A 375 26.30 -11.57 -4.09
N MET A 376 25.49 -10.60 -4.48
CA MET A 376 25.59 -9.93 -5.77
C MET A 376 25.45 -8.43 -5.56
N THR A 377 26.31 -7.64 -6.18
CA THR A 377 26.23 -6.18 -6.18
C THR A 377 26.18 -5.68 -7.61
N LEU A 378 25.15 -4.90 -7.94
CA LEU A 378 24.92 -4.30 -9.24
C LEU A 378 24.98 -2.77 -9.11
N PRO A 379 26.00 -2.11 -9.67
CA PRO A 379 25.99 -0.66 -9.83
C PRO A 379 24.85 -0.23 -10.78
N LEU A 380 24.11 0.82 -10.42
CA LEU A 380 22.96 1.33 -11.17
C LEU A 380 23.30 2.53 -12.07
N ALA A 381 24.34 3.30 -11.72
CA ALA A 381 24.70 4.54 -12.42
C ALA A 381 25.82 4.39 -13.47
N GLU A 382 26.61 3.32 -13.42
CA GLU A 382 27.76 3.10 -14.32
C GLU A 382 27.59 1.86 -15.20
N LYS A 383 28.45 1.71 -16.24
CA LYS A 383 28.51 0.48 -17.06
C LYS A 383 28.55 -0.74 -16.13
N LEU A 384 27.76 -1.78 -16.46
CA LEU A 384 27.60 -3.08 -15.77
C LEU A 384 28.88 -3.65 -15.13
N ASN A 385 29.35 -3.06 -14.03
CA ASN A 385 30.49 -3.53 -13.25
C ASN A 385 29.96 -4.35 -12.08
N PHE A 386 29.19 -5.39 -12.43
CA PHE A 386 28.63 -6.29 -11.44
C PHE A 386 29.76 -7.05 -10.73
N SER A 387 29.52 -7.41 -9.48
CA SER A 387 30.33 -8.40 -8.77
C SER A 387 29.40 -9.36 -8.05
N GLY A 388 29.78 -10.62 -7.95
CA GLY A 388 29.02 -11.58 -7.17
C GLY A 388 29.79 -12.85 -6.88
N LYS A 389 29.35 -13.53 -5.84
CA LYS A 389 29.86 -14.84 -5.42
C LYS A 389 28.70 -15.73 -5.01
N ALA A 390 28.88 -17.02 -5.21
CA ALA A 390 27.95 -18.05 -4.78
C ALA A 390 28.67 -19.39 -4.67
N ILE A 391 28.14 -20.28 -3.84
CA ILE A 391 28.51 -21.69 -3.80
C ILE A 391 27.38 -22.45 -4.48
N LEU A 392 27.69 -23.21 -5.51
CA LEU A 392 26.76 -24.15 -6.12
C LEU A 392 27.01 -25.53 -5.53
N GLU A 393 25.96 -26.20 -5.06
CA GLU A 393 26.03 -27.55 -4.48
C GLU A 393 25.18 -28.52 -5.28
N ASP A 394 25.68 -29.75 -5.43
CA ASP A 394 25.00 -30.85 -6.13
C ASP A 394 24.51 -30.46 -7.54
N VAL A 395 25.33 -29.71 -8.28
CA VAL A 395 24.90 -29.20 -9.59
C VAL A 395 24.80 -30.31 -10.63
N GLU A 396 23.69 -30.29 -11.36
CA GLU A 396 23.51 -31.06 -12.58
C GLU A 396 23.23 -30.13 -13.75
N LEU A 397 24.00 -30.27 -14.83
CA LEU A 397 23.89 -29.52 -16.07
C LEU A 397 23.94 -30.48 -17.26
N THR A 398 23.01 -30.30 -18.18
CA THR A 398 23.01 -31.03 -19.46
C THR A 398 24.05 -30.41 -20.38
N ALA A 399 24.78 -31.25 -21.11
CA ALA A 399 25.75 -30.77 -22.09
C ALA A 399 25.06 -29.97 -23.20
N TRP A 400 25.53 -28.75 -23.45
CA TRP A 400 24.95 -27.88 -24.48
C TRP A 400 26.03 -27.27 -25.36
N LYS A 401 25.98 -27.58 -26.66
CA LYS A 401 26.95 -27.14 -27.69
C LYS A 401 28.40 -27.50 -27.34
N SER A 402 29.13 -26.59 -26.71
CA SER A 402 30.53 -26.76 -26.31
C SER A 402 30.71 -26.69 -24.79
N VAL A 403 29.60 -26.55 -24.04
CA VAL A 403 29.56 -26.62 -22.58
C VAL A 403 29.42 -28.09 -22.20
N PRO A 404 30.34 -28.66 -21.39
CA PRO A 404 30.22 -30.03 -20.92
C PRO A 404 29.01 -30.20 -19.99
N GLY A 405 28.47 -31.41 -19.96
CA GLY A 405 27.52 -31.79 -18.93
C GLY A 405 28.25 -32.02 -17.61
N LEU A 406 27.62 -31.63 -16.51
CA LEU A 406 28.16 -31.80 -15.15
C LEU A 406 27.11 -32.51 -14.30
N LYS A 407 27.56 -33.38 -13.40
CA LYS A 407 26.69 -34.03 -12.44
C LYS A 407 27.41 -34.15 -11.10
N GLN A 408 26.69 -33.84 -10.02
CA GLN A 408 27.20 -33.86 -8.65
C GLN A 408 28.48 -33.03 -8.54
N ALA A 409 28.39 -31.76 -8.95
CA ALA A 409 29.51 -30.82 -8.89
C ALA A 409 29.23 -29.74 -7.84
N ASP A 410 30.12 -29.62 -6.87
CA ASP A 410 30.20 -28.47 -5.97
C ASP A 410 31.16 -27.42 -6.56
N ILE A 411 30.69 -26.19 -6.74
CA ILE A 411 31.43 -25.14 -7.42
C ILE A 411 31.37 -23.85 -6.60
N TYR A 412 32.52 -23.35 -6.16
CA TYR A 412 32.64 -21.96 -5.73
C TYR A 412 32.77 -21.08 -6.98
N LEU A 413 31.88 -20.11 -7.13
CA LEU A 413 31.86 -19.14 -8.22
C LEU A 413 32.08 -17.74 -7.66
N GLU A 414 33.01 -16.99 -8.28
CA GLU A 414 33.15 -15.56 -8.11
C GLU A 414 33.24 -14.91 -9.49
N ALA A 415 32.40 -13.92 -9.76
CA ALA A 415 32.34 -13.26 -11.05
C ALA A 415 32.30 -11.75 -10.88
N SER A 416 33.02 -11.06 -11.75
CA SER A 416 33.01 -9.62 -11.94
C SER A 416 33.00 -9.30 -13.43
N GLN A 417 32.84 -8.03 -13.81
CA GLN A 417 32.74 -7.60 -15.21
C GLN A 417 33.79 -8.21 -16.15
N ASN A 418 35.06 -8.27 -15.71
CA ASN A 418 36.18 -8.67 -16.56
C ASN A 418 36.93 -9.91 -16.05
N LYS A 419 36.51 -10.50 -14.92
CA LYS A 419 37.21 -11.62 -14.28
C LYS A 419 36.19 -12.56 -13.66
N GLY A 420 36.42 -13.86 -13.82
CA GLY A 420 35.69 -14.90 -13.13
C GLY A 420 36.67 -15.91 -12.56
N PHE A 421 36.35 -16.43 -11.38
CA PHE A 421 37.01 -17.53 -10.75
C PHE A 421 35.98 -18.61 -10.48
N PHE A 422 36.30 -19.85 -10.84
CA PHE A 422 35.52 -21.00 -10.43
C PHE A 422 36.46 -22.06 -9.88
N GLN A 423 36.05 -22.69 -8.78
CA GLN A 423 36.77 -23.79 -8.17
C GLN A 423 35.78 -24.94 -7.98
N VAL A 424 36.10 -26.10 -8.53
CA VAL A 424 35.31 -27.31 -8.35
C VAL A 424 35.85 -28.06 -7.14
N GLY A 425 34.96 -28.50 -6.26
CA GLY A 425 35.30 -29.34 -5.11
C GLY A 425 35.83 -30.71 -5.55
N ASP A 426 36.73 -31.28 -4.75
CA ASP A 426 37.18 -32.66 -4.94
C ASP A 426 36.08 -33.60 -4.42
N GLN A 427 35.38 -34.27 -5.34
CA GLN A 427 34.23 -35.12 -5.04
C GLN A 427 34.34 -36.46 -5.78
N ALA A 428 34.19 -37.55 -5.04
CA ALA A 428 34.33 -38.93 -5.53
C ALA A 428 33.24 -39.39 -6.52
N GLU A 429 32.23 -38.56 -6.79
CA GLU A 429 31.13 -38.86 -7.72
C GLU A 429 30.99 -37.78 -8.81
N LEU A 430 31.98 -36.88 -8.95
CA LEU A 430 31.96 -35.86 -9.99
C LEU A 430 31.97 -36.52 -11.37
N SER A 431 30.95 -36.21 -12.19
CA SER A 431 30.85 -36.71 -13.56
C SER A 431 30.84 -35.56 -14.56
N VAL A 432 31.77 -35.60 -15.53
CA VAL A 432 31.88 -34.62 -16.62
C VAL A 432 31.65 -35.29 -17.97
N PHE A 433 30.66 -34.80 -18.74
CA PHE A 433 30.30 -35.34 -20.05
C PHE A 433 30.64 -34.40 -21.20
N PHE A 434 31.54 -34.84 -22.09
CA PHE A 434 31.89 -34.12 -23.32
C PHE A 434 31.30 -34.84 -24.54
N PRO A 435 30.08 -34.50 -24.99
CA PRO A 435 29.38 -35.26 -26.04
C PRO A 435 30.10 -35.29 -27.39
N LYS A 436 30.97 -34.31 -27.66
CA LYS A 436 31.76 -34.24 -28.90
C LYS A 436 33.07 -35.03 -28.86
N VAL A 437 33.49 -35.48 -27.67
CA VAL A 437 34.82 -36.10 -27.45
C VAL A 437 34.67 -37.53 -26.95
N TYR A 438 33.75 -37.79 -26.02
CA TYR A 438 33.56 -39.09 -25.38
C TYR A 438 32.13 -39.59 -25.54
N ARG A 439 31.98 -40.92 -25.67
CA ARG A 439 30.66 -41.60 -25.70
C ARG A 439 30.05 -41.79 -24.31
N GLN A 440 30.86 -41.68 -23.26
CA GLN A 440 30.49 -41.87 -21.86
C GLN A 440 31.06 -40.73 -21.00
N PRO A 441 30.45 -40.41 -19.86
CA PRO A 441 30.98 -39.42 -18.92
C PRO A 441 32.29 -39.89 -18.27
N LEU A 442 33.17 -38.93 -17.96
CA LEU A 442 34.34 -39.14 -17.12
C LEU A 442 33.90 -39.04 -15.66
N ILE A 443 34.25 -40.04 -14.85
CA ILE A 443 33.94 -40.10 -13.41
C ILE A 443 35.26 -39.95 -12.67
N PHE A 444 35.31 -39.07 -11.67
CA PHE A 444 36.52 -38.73 -10.91
C PHE A 444 36.48 -39.27 -9.48
#